data_AF-A0A6S7J1S2-F1
#
_entry.id   AF-A0A6S7J1S2-F1
#
_cell.length_a   1.000
_cell.length_b   1.000
_cell.length_c   1.000
_cell.angle_alpha   90.00
_cell.angle_beta   90.00
_cell.angle_gamma   90.00
#
_symmetry.space_group_name_H-M   'P 1'
#
loop_
_entity.id
_entity.type
_entity.pdbx_description
1 polymer ?
#
loop_
_entity_poly.entity_id
_entity_poly.type
_entity_poly.pdbx_seq_one_letter_code
_entity_poly.pdbx_strand_id
1 'polypeptide(L)'
;MEKHAPRIQPNNFLIQGESIAPLSKEDHYRYLGVPIGLIPNISDLAKLIDELTSKLDKIENSLLAPWQKLDTIRTFIQPCLTYALRSTDPTTKSLQSYRSQLIKTIPSVCYLPTRATTHYIFASKQAGGLGLADPTRENHLQTIVQAVKMLASSDPTIATMAKSELRQTVRFAAQSHPTPSLISNFLSNAPDRRLDSIRSCTGSLWSHTRNATKTVSITMNVPDVGPPSISSPDYADEVAAKDVCRFLHNLERENSAKALCDLRDQGKVARSLSNDKFGNGSNWHYTGLNLRFNDWRFIHRARLNCIPINSVKHRWSNSSPSCRHCEHDETLPHVLCHCTPNMPAITIRHNKIVDRITNAVCHGSISTNQTVRDSGSPVHPDIVIQNNNHVTIIDVCCPFENGEEALEEAVARKELKYLHLKSHFEVQNKSCEVFGFAIGAHGTWHPGNERVLSALGMSPRYKNLFRKLCCTDVIQGSTDIYRQHLGCDDVLP
;
A
#
# COMPACT_ATOMS: atom_id res chain seq x y z
N MET A 1 10.46 34.22 33.03
CA MET A 1 11.03 35.20 32.09
C MET A 1 10.26 35.09 30.78
N GLU A 2 9.30 35.99 30.57
CA GLU A 2 8.50 36.08 29.34
C GLU A 2 9.41 36.37 28.14
N LYS A 3 9.45 35.46 27.16
CA LYS A 3 10.06 35.72 25.86
C LYS A 3 9.28 36.82 25.17
N HIS A 4 9.99 37.86 24.71
CA HIS A 4 9.50 39.05 24.00
C HIS A 4 8.17 38.84 23.26
N ALA A 5 7.09 39.45 23.76
CA ALA A 5 5.84 39.57 23.02
C ALA A 5 6.08 40.31 21.69
N PRO A 6 5.48 39.87 20.57
CA PRO A 6 5.62 40.55 19.29
C PRO A 6 5.14 42.00 19.42
N ARG A 7 5.98 42.97 19.03
CA ARG A 7 5.61 44.39 19.00
C ARG A 7 4.65 44.59 17.83
N ILE A 8 3.39 44.92 18.12
CA ILE A 8 2.39 45.24 17.11
C ILE A 8 2.28 46.75 17.03
N GLN A 9 2.59 47.32 15.85
CA GLN A 9 2.29 48.71 15.55
C GLN A 9 0.99 48.76 14.74
N PRO A 10 -0.03 49.50 15.20
CA PRO A 10 -1.22 49.74 14.39
C PRO A 10 -0.84 50.57 13.16
N ASN A 11 -1.01 50.00 11.98
CA ASN A 11 -0.76 50.67 10.70
C ASN A 11 -2.08 50.83 9.95
N ASN A 12 -2.41 52.05 9.55
CA ASN A 12 -3.53 52.33 8.66
C ASN A 12 -3.06 52.17 7.21
N PHE A 13 -3.38 51.02 6.61
CA PHE A 13 -3.10 50.74 5.21
C PHE A 13 -4.33 51.06 4.36
N LEU A 14 -4.13 51.84 3.29
CA LEU A 14 -5.16 52.19 2.32
C LEU A 14 -4.90 51.43 1.02
N ILE A 15 -5.91 50.73 0.49
CA ILE A 15 -5.90 50.18 -0.88
C ILE A 15 -6.97 50.93 -1.66
N GLN A 16 -6.57 51.60 -2.75
CA GLN A 16 -7.47 52.37 -3.61
C GLN A 16 -8.31 53.42 -2.86
N GLY A 17 -7.79 53.95 -1.74
CA GLY A 17 -8.48 54.93 -0.90
C GLY A 17 -9.37 54.34 0.19
N GLU A 18 -9.55 53.01 0.22
CA GLU A 18 -10.28 52.32 1.29
C GLU A 18 -9.33 51.79 2.36
N SER A 19 -9.68 52.00 3.63
CA SER A 19 -8.90 51.51 4.77
C SER A 19 -9.10 50.01 4.93
N ILE A 20 -8.00 49.25 4.96
CA ILE A 20 -8.04 47.84 5.35
C ILE A 20 -8.23 47.78 6.88
N ALA A 21 -9.15 46.95 7.35
CA ALA A 21 -9.35 46.72 8.77
C ALA A 21 -8.07 46.11 9.40
N PRO A 22 -7.47 46.76 10.41
CA PRO A 22 -6.31 46.19 11.10
C PRO A 22 -6.76 44.99 11.95
N LEU A 23 -5.98 43.91 11.92
CA LEU A 23 -6.18 42.76 12.81
C LEU A 23 -5.36 42.97 14.09
N SER A 24 -5.97 42.78 15.25
CA SER A 24 -5.22 42.65 16.51
C SER A 24 -4.43 41.33 16.55
N LYS A 25 -3.64 41.13 17.61
CA LYS A 25 -2.76 39.96 17.75
C LYS A 25 -3.53 38.63 17.74
N GLU A 26 -4.70 38.63 18.36
CA GLU A 26 -5.59 37.47 18.50
C GLU A 26 -6.65 37.40 17.39
N ASP A 27 -6.82 38.48 16.62
CA ASP A 27 -7.76 38.50 15.51
C ASP A 27 -7.28 37.68 14.33
N HIS A 28 -8.25 37.09 13.65
CA HIS A 28 -8.07 36.36 12.42
C HIS A 28 -9.30 36.57 11.55
N TYR A 29 -9.11 36.58 10.24
CA TYR A 29 -10.21 36.48 9.30
C TYR A 29 -10.22 35.10 8.66
N ARG A 30 -11.39 34.65 8.19
CA ARG A 30 -11.52 33.34 7.54
C ARG A 30 -11.33 33.48 6.04
N TYR A 31 -10.40 32.70 5.50
CA TYR A 31 -10.22 32.55 4.07
C TYR A 31 -10.23 31.06 3.71
N LEU A 32 -11.16 30.66 2.86
CA LEU A 32 -11.38 29.26 2.47
C LEU A 32 -11.50 28.30 3.69
N GLY A 33 -12.12 28.78 4.77
CA GLY A 33 -12.30 27.98 6.00
C GLY A 33 -11.08 27.93 6.92
N VAL A 34 -9.98 28.60 6.58
CA VAL A 34 -8.75 28.64 7.37
C VAL A 34 -8.62 30.02 8.04
N PRO A 35 -8.35 30.10 9.35
CA PRO A 35 -8.10 31.37 10.03
C PRO A 35 -6.73 31.93 9.62
N ILE A 36 -6.71 33.13 9.02
CA ILE A 36 -5.50 33.88 8.68
C ILE A 36 -5.35 35.06 9.64
N GLY A 37 -4.22 35.13 10.33
CA GLY A 37 -3.88 36.17 11.30
C GLY A 37 -2.42 36.07 11.74
N LEU A 38 -1.96 36.99 12.60
CA LEU A 38 -0.57 37.01 13.09
C LEU A 38 -0.25 35.77 13.94
N ILE A 39 -1.24 35.30 14.70
CA ILE A 39 -1.21 34.02 15.40
C ILE A 39 -2.33 33.18 14.77
N PRO A 40 -2.00 32.18 13.93
CA PRO A 40 -3.01 31.27 13.41
C PRO A 40 -3.75 30.63 14.58
N ASN A 41 -5.09 30.61 14.54
CA ASN A 41 -5.85 30.03 15.64
C ASN A 41 -5.66 28.51 15.66
N ILE A 42 -4.65 28.04 16.41
CA ILE A 42 -4.32 26.63 16.67
C ILE A 42 -5.59 25.87 17.14
N SER A 43 -6.57 26.57 17.74
CA SER A 43 -7.83 25.99 18.17
C SER A 43 -8.62 25.34 17.04
N ASP A 44 -8.62 25.88 15.81
CA ASP A 44 -9.48 25.35 14.75
C ASP A 44 -8.92 24.04 14.18
N LEU A 45 -7.59 23.93 14.05
CA LEU A 45 -6.95 22.66 13.69
C LEU A 45 -7.09 21.62 14.81
N ALA A 46 -6.93 22.03 16.08
CA ALA A 46 -7.13 21.14 17.22
C ALA A 46 -8.58 20.61 17.26
N LYS A 47 -9.58 21.48 17.07
CA LYS A 47 -11.00 21.08 16.97
C LYS A 47 -11.24 20.12 15.81
N LEU A 48 -10.66 20.37 14.64
CA LEU A 48 -10.77 19.45 13.50
C LEU A 48 -10.16 18.09 13.83
N ILE A 49 -8.97 18.06 14.43
CA ILE A 49 -8.30 16.82 14.85
C ILE A 49 -9.18 16.05 15.84
N ASP A 50 -9.77 16.72 16.83
CA ASP A 50 -10.68 16.09 17.79
C ASP A 50 -11.95 15.57 17.11
N GLU A 51 -12.52 16.33 16.17
CA GLU A 51 -13.68 15.92 15.37
C GLU A 51 -13.35 14.68 14.52
N LEU A 52 -12.22 14.67 13.81
CA LEU A 52 -11.79 13.53 12.99
C LEU A 52 -11.49 12.30 13.86
N THR A 53 -10.85 12.48 15.03
CA THR A 53 -10.65 11.42 16.02
C THR A 53 -12.00 10.84 16.49
N SER A 54 -12.99 11.69 16.80
CA SER A 54 -14.34 11.24 17.16
C SER A 54 -15.03 10.52 16.01
N LYS A 55 -14.87 10.99 14.77
CA LYS A 55 -15.40 10.31 13.58
C LYS A 55 -14.77 8.93 13.35
N LEU A 56 -13.47 8.77 13.60
CA LEU A 56 -12.82 7.45 13.54
C LEU A 56 -13.46 6.46 14.51
N ASP A 57 -13.70 6.88 15.75
CA ASP A 57 -14.36 6.05 16.77
C ASP A 57 -15.82 5.71 16.37
N LYS A 58 -16.57 6.68 15.83
CA LYS A 58 -17.92 6.42 15.29
C LYS A 58 -17.91 5.44 14.13
N ILE A 59 -16.93 5.54 13.23
CA ILE A 59 -16.77 4.60 12.10
C ILE A 59 -16.43 3.20 12.63
N GLU A 60 -15.52 3.09 13.60
CA GLU A 60 -15.15 1.83 14.25
C GLU A 60 -16.38 1.12 14.83
N ASN A 61 -17.23 1.87 15.54
CA ASN A 61 -18.41 1.36 16.23
C ASN A 61 -19.67 1.28 15.35
N SER A 62 -19.58 1.68 14.08
CA SER A 62 -20.72 1.62 13.15
C SER A 62 -21.04 0.20 12.68
N LEU A 63 -22.25 0.02 12.13
CA LEU A 63 -22.71 -1.22 11.49
C LEU A 63 -22.18 -1.42 10.05
N LEU A 64 -21.26 -0.56 9.59
CA LEU A 64 -20.64 -0.71 8.27
C LEU A 64 -19.84 -2.01 8.20
N ALA A 65 -19.81 -2.63 7.01
CA ALA A 65 -18.91 -3.74 6.77
C ALA A 65 -17.44 -3.28 6.91
N PRO A 66 -16.50 -4.16 7.30
CA PRO A 66 -15.12 -3.76 7.55
C PRO A 66 -14.44 -3.03 6.38
N TRP A 67 -14.64 -3.48 5.14
CA TRP A 67 -14.12 -2.80 3.95
C TRP A 67 -14.76 -1.42 3.73
N GLN A 68 -16.05 -1.26 4.05
CA GLN A 68 -16.73 0.04 4.01
C GLN A 68 -16.18 1.00 5.07
N LYS A 69 -15.80 0.51 6.25
CA LYS A 69 -15.13 1.33 7.28
C LYS A 69 -13.79 1.85 6.76
N LEU A 70 -12.96 0.98 6.18
CA LEU A 70 -11.69 1.41 5.57
C LEU A 70 -11.90 2.41 4.44
N ASP A 71 -12.89 2.17 3.57
CA ASP A 71 -13.21 3.07 2.47
C ASP A 71 -13.72 4.43 2.95
N THR A 72 -14.54 4.45 4.00
CA THR A 72 -15.05 5.68 4.62
C THR A 72 -13.90 6.53 5.17
N ILE A 73 -12.94 5.89 5.86
CA ILE A 73 -11.76 6.60 6.41
C ILE A 73 -10.92 7.20 5.27
N ARG A 74 -10.67 6.42 4.22
CA ARG A 74 -9.89 6.84 3.06
C ARG A 74 -10.57 7.98 2.27
N THR A 75 -11.88 7.90 2.10
CA THR A 75 -12.64 8.76 1.19
C THR A 75 -13.13 10.05 1.87
N PHE A 76 -13.45 10.00 3.16
CA PHE A 76 -14.06 11.15 3.86
C PHE A 76 -13.20 11.73 4.98
N ILE A 77 -12.38 10.92 5.65
CA ILE A 77 -11.61 11.39 6.83
C ILE A 77 -10.24 11.94 6.40
N GLN A 78 -9.46 11.16 5.66
CA GLN A 78 -8.12 11.58 5.24
C GLN A 78 -8.09 12.87 4.40
N PRO A 79 -9.00 13.09 3.43
CA PRO A 79 -8.97 14.31 2.63
C PRO A 79 -9.21 15.58 3.44
N CYS A 80 -10.05 15.52 4.49
CA CYS A 80 -10.27 16.65 5.40
C CYS A 80 -8.98 17.05 6.11
N LEU A 81 -8.22 16.07 6.60
CA LEU A 81 -6.92 16.34 7.22
C LEU A 81 -5.92 16.86 6.19
N THR A 82 -5.76 16.19 5.04
CA THR A 82 -4.84 16.61 3.97
C THR A 82 -5.08 18.06 3.54
N TYR A 83 -6.34 18.49 3.43
CA TYR A 83 -6.67 19.88 3.12
C TYR A 83 -6.17 20.83 4.21
N ALA A 84 -6.48 20.55 5.47
CA ALA A 84 -6.07 21.39 6.60
C ALA A 84 -4.54 21.46 6.75
N LEU A 85 -3.84 20.34 6.56
CA LEU A 85 -2.38 20.26 6.64
C LEU A 85 -1.67 21.14 5.59
N ARG A 86 -2.29 21.39 4.44
CA ARG A 86 -1.70 22.25 3.40
C ARG A 86 -1.78 23.73 3.77
N SER A 87 -2.78 24.12 4.54
CA SER A 87 -3.07 25.52 4.88
C SER A 87 -2.62 25.91 6.29
N THR A 88 -2.08 24.97 7.05
CA THR A 88 -1.64 25.16 8.43
C THR A 88 -0.25 24.59 8.63
N ASP A 89 0.36 24.82 9.79
CA ASP A 89 1.67 24.27 10.15
C ASP A 89 1.60 23.55 11.50
N PRO A 90 1.04 22.33 11.54
CA PRO A 90 0.90 21.57 12.77
C PRO A 90 2.23 21.07 13.30
N THR A 91 2.35 21.08 14.63
CA THR A 91 3.41 20.33 15.31
C THR A 91 3.11 18.83 15.27
N THR A 92 4.14 17.98 15.25
CA THR A 92 3.96 16.51 15.34
C THR A 92 3.13 16.10 16.55
N LYS A 93 3.27 16.80 17.68
CA LYS A 93 2.49 16.56 18.90
C LYS A 93 0.99 16.77 18.68
N SER A 94 0.60 17.78 17.88
CA SER A 94 -0.81 18.04 17.60
C SER A 94 -1.48 16.91 16.82
N LEU A 95 -0.73 16.21 15.95
CA LEU A 95 -1.24 15.09 15.14
C LEU A 95 -1.23 13.75 15.87
N GLN A 96 -0.61 13.68 17.05
CA GLN A 96 -0.37 12.41 17.76
C GLN A 96 -1.67 11.76 18.25
N SER A 97 -2.66 12.55 18.67
CA SER A 97 -3.96 12.03 19.12
C SER A 97 -4.68 11.31 17.96
N TYR A 98 -4.80 11.98 16.81
CA TYR A 98 -5.39 11.41 15.61
C TYR A 98 -4.60 10.18 15.10
N ARG A 99 -3.27 10.28 15.06
CA ARG A 99 -2.42 9.14 14.67
C ARG A 99 -2.66 7.93 15.57
N SER A 100 -2.69 8.13 16.89
CA SER A 100 -2.92 7.07 17.88
C SER A 100 -4.29 6.41 17.67
N GLN A 101 -5.34 7.20 17.43
CA GLN A 101 -6.67 6.67 17.14
C GLN A 101 -6.70 5.91 15.81
N LEU A 102 -6.02 6.40 14.76
CA LEU A 102 -5.95 5.74 13.46
C LEU A 102 -5.27 4.36 13.57
N ILE A 103 -4.11 4.28 14.24
CA ILE A 103 -3.37 3.01 14.42
C ILE A 103 -4.02 2.08 15.45
N LYS A 104 -5.09 2.51 16.13
CA LYS A 104 -5.98 1.65 16.94
C LYS A 104 -7.16 1.15 16.08
N THR A 105 -7.85 2.07 15.42
CA THR A 105 -9.08 1.83 14.66
C THR A 105 -8.83 0.88 13.49
N ILE A 106 -7.78 1.12 12.70
CA ILE A 106 -7.53 0.34 11.48
C ILE A 106 -7.20 -1.13 11.80
N PRO A 107 -6.27 -1.45 12.73
CA PRO A 107 -6.07 -2.83 13.17
C PRO A 107 -7.35 -3.50 13.69
N SER A 108 -8.17 -2.79 14.47
CA SER A 108 -9.46 -3.29 14.97
C SER A 108 -10.39 -3.72 13.82
N VAL A 109 -10.57 -2.86 12.81
CA VAL A 109 -11.39 -3.17 11.60
C VAL A 109 -10.84 -4.38 10.83
N CYS A 110 -9.52 -4.57 10.81
CA CYS A 110 -8.85 -5.70 10.16
C CYS A 110 -8.69 -6.93 11.07
N TYR A 111 -9.25 -6.93 12.29
CA TYR A 111 -9.10 -7.98 13.30
C TYR A 111 -7.63 -8.31 13.63
N LEU A 112 -6.75 -7.31 13.55
CA LEU A 112 -5.33 -7.47 13.79
C LEU A 112 -5.00 -7.31 15.30
N PRO A 113 -4.14 -8.17 15.86
CA PRO A 113 -3.68 -8.04 17.24
C PRO A 113 -2.67 -6.88 17.38
N THR A 114 -2.40 -6.43 18.60
CA THR A 114 -1.47 -5.32 18.92
C THR A 114 -0.06 -5.49 18.34
N ARG A 115 0.39 -6.73 18.18
CA ARG A 115 1.70 -7.07 17.59
C ARG A 115 1.79 -6.90 16.07
N ALA A 116 0.67 -6.70 15.39
CA ALA A 116 0.66 -6.52 13.95
C ALA A 116 1.41 -5.23 13.61
N THR A 117 2.30 -5.31 12.63
CA THR A 117 3.11 -4.17 12.22
C THR A 117 2.25 -3.03 11.68
N THR A 118 2.54 -1.79 12.10
CA THR A 118 1.89 -0.59 11.55
C THR A 118 2.28 -0.33 10.10
N HIS A 119 3.42 -0.86 9.62
CA HIS A 119 3.81 -0.74 8.21
C HIS A 119 2.73 -1.30 7.27
N TYR A 120 1.99 -2.32 7.70
CA TYR A 120 0.86 -2.87 6.94
C TYR A 120 -0.22 -1.84 6.60
N ILE A 121 -0.46 -0.86 7.49
CA ILE A 121 -1.49 0.18 7.32
C ILE A 121 -1.09 1.14 6.19
N PHE A 122 0.18 1.50 6.13
CA PHE A 122 0.69 2.56 5.27
C PHE A 122 1.33 2.05 3.97
N ALA A 123 1.75 0.78 3.93
CA ALA A 123 2.35 0.14 2.76
C ALA A 123 1.43 0.16 1.53
N SER A 124 2.04 0.17 0.34
CA SER A 124 1.34 0.11 -0.94
C SER A 124 0.45 -1.14 -1.05
N LYS A 125 -0.62 -1.04 -1.85
CA LYS A 125 -1.56 -2.15 -2.06
C LYS A 125 -0.90 -3.30 -2.82
N GLN A 126 0.05 -2.96 -3.68
CA GLN A 126 0.90 -3.88 -4.44
C GLN A 126 1.63 -4.83 -3.49
N ALA A 127 2.24 -4.32 -2.41
CA ALA A 127 2.86 -5.14 -1.38
C ALA A 127 1.87 -5.73 -0.34
N GLY A 128 0.56 -5.66 -0.58
CA GLY A 128 -0.43 -6.19 0.35
C GLY A 128 -0.90 -5.27 1.47
N GLY A 129 -0.35 -4.05 1.56
CA GLY A 129 -0.71 -3.05 2.55
C GLY A 129 -2.02 -2.33 2.23
N LEU A 130 -2.54 -1.57 3.20
CA LEU A 130 -3.80 -0.85 3.02
C LEU A 130 -3.58 0.43 2.20
N GLY A 131 -2.44 1.11 2.32
CA GLY A 131 -2.11 2.32 1.57
C GLY A 131 -2.80 3.58 2.09
N LEU A 132 -3.12 3.61 3.38
CA LEU A 132 -3.57 4.81 4.10
C LEU A 132 -2.38 5.75 4.35
N ALA A 133 -2.63 7.04 4.55
CA ALA A 133 -1.59 8.02 4.88
C ALA A 133 -1.33 8.09 6.40
N ASP A 134 -0.06 8.09 6.80
CA ASP A 134 0.34 8.49 8.17
C ASP A 134 0.21 10.03 8.27
N PRO A 135 -0.57 10.57 9.23
CA PRO A 135 -0.81 12.01 9.33
C PRO A 135 0.46 12.83 9.52
N THR A 136 1.47 12.29 10.20
CA THR A 136 2.74 13.00 10.44
C THR A 136 3.56 13.10 9.17
N ARG A 137 3.55 12.04 8.35
CA ARG A 137 4.20 12.02 7.04
C ARG A 137 3.45 12.90 6.06
N GLU A 138 2.12 12.80 6.05
CA GLU A 138 1.23 13.61 5.21
C GLU A 138 1.51 15.11 5.38
N ASN A 139 1.76 15.58 6.61
CA ASN A 139 2.12 16.97 6.86
C ASN A 139 3.36 17.39 6.05
N HIS A 140 4.44 16.62 6.14
CA HIS A 140 5.67 16.87 5.37
C HIS A 140 5.42 16.83 3.87
N LEU A 141 4.63 15.86 3.39
CA LEU A 141 4.29 15.78 1.96
C LEU A 141 3.55 17.05 1.51
N GLN A 142 2.55 17.50 2.27
CA GLN A 142 1.78 18.70 1.92
C GLN A 142 2.62 19.98 1.96
N THR A 143 3.59 20.09 2.88
CA THR A 143 4.56 21.19 2.88
C THR A 143 5.37 21.23 1.58
N ILE A 144 5.91 20.09 1.14
CA ILE A 144 6.68 20.00 -0.11
C ILE A 144 5.80 20.30 -1.32
N VAL A 145 4.60 19.72 -1.38
CA VAL A 145 3.62 19.96 -2.46
C VAL A 145 3.30 21.45 -2.57
N GLN A 146 3.06 22.12 -1.44
CA GLN A 146 2.74 23.55 -1.41
C GLN A 146 3.89 24.39 -1.96
N ALA A 147 5.12 24.13 -1.50
CA ALA A 147 6.32 24.85 -1.95
C ALA A 147 6.54 24.69 -3.47
N VAL A 148 6.47 23.46 -3.97
CA VAL A 148 6.64 23.17 -5.40
C VAL A 148 5.56 23.86 -6.22
N LYS A 149 4.29 23.80 -5.79
CA LYS A 149 3.18 24.43 -6.52
C LYS A 149 3.22 25.96 -6.51
N MET A 150 3.69 26.57 -5.43
CA MET A 150 3.88 28.03 -5.39
C MET A 150 4.99 28.48 -6.36
N LEU A 151 6.11 27.78 -6.38
CA LEU A 151 7.22 28.06 -7.30
C LEU A 151 6.86 27.79 -8.76
N ALA A 152 5.98 26.81 -9.01
CA ALA A 152 5.50 26.43 -10.33
C ALA A 152 4.16 27.10 -10.73
N SER A 153 3.72 28.12 -9.99
CA SER A 153 2.42 28.76 -10.24
C SER A 153 2.36 29.31 -11.67
N SER A 154 1.22 29.11 -12.33
CA SER A 154 0.94 29.74 -13.63
C SER A 154 0.74 31.25 -13.52
N ASP A 155 0.42 31.75 -12.33
CA ASP A 155 0.36 33.18 -12.03
C ASP A 155 1.79 33.73 -11.82
N PRO A 156 2.28 34.62 -12.70
CA PRO A 156 3.63 35.18 -12.60
C PRO A 156 3.87 35.96 -11.31
N THR A 157 2.84 36.61 -10.76
CA THR A 157 2.93 37.38 -9.52
C THR A 157 3.22 36.45 -8.35
N ILE A 158 2.45 35.37 -8.22
CA ILE A 158 2.64 34.37 -7.16
C ILE A 158 4.01 33.70 -7.29
N ALA A 159 4.38 33.27 -8.50
CA ALA A 159 5.66 32.62 -8.73
C ALA A 159 6.85 33.55 -8.39
N THR A 160 6.75 34.83 -8.76
CA THR A 160 7.78 35.84 -8.48
C THR A 160 7.89 36.12 -6.98
N MET A 161 6.75 36.28 -6.29
CA MET A 161 6.71 36.48 -4.84
C MET A 161 7.32 35.29 -4.11
N ALA A 162 6.92 34.07 -4.45
CA ALA A 162 7.44 32.84 -3.86
C ALA A 162 8.96 32.71 -4.07
N LYS A 163 9.45 32.94 -5.29
CA LYS A 163 10.90 32.92 -5.59
C LYS A 163 11.67 34.00 -4.82
N SER A 164 11.09 35.19 -4.67
CA SER A 164 11.70 36.30 -3.92
C SER A 164 11.81 35.98 -2.43
N GLU A 165 10.72 35.49 -1.82
CA GLU A 165 10.69 35.11 -0.40
C GLU A 165 11.66 33.94 -0.11
N LEU A 166 11.72 32.95 -1.00
CA LEU A 166 12.68 31.86 -0.91
C LEU A 166 14.12 32.37 -0.98
N ARG A 167 14.44 33.25 -1.95
CA ARG A 167 15.77 33.86 -2.07
C ARG A 167 16.15 34.66 -0.83
N GLN A 168 15.21 35.41 -0.26
CA GLN A 168 15.44 36.16 0.98
C GLN A 168 15.70 35.22 2.16
N THR A 169 14.91 34.15 2.28
CA THR A 169 15.10 33.13 3.32
C THR A 169 16.47 32.47 3.19
N VAL A 170 16.85 32.06 1.97
CA VAL A 170 18.17 31.44 1.69
C VAL A 170 19.32 32.43 1.95
N ARG A 171 19.16 33.70 1.57
CA ARG A 171 20.18 34.73 1.83
C ARG A 171 20.40 34.93 3.33
N PHE A 172 19.33 35.01 4.11
CA PHE A 172 19.41 35.13 5.56
C PHE A 172 20.03 33.87 6.19
N ALA A 173 19.58 32.71 5.73
CA ALA A 173 20.03 31.39 6.16
C ALA A 173 21.53 31.14 5.92
N ALA A 174 21.98 31.34 4.68
CA ALA A 174 23.32 31.02 4.23
C ALA A 174 24.31 32.19 4.36
N GLN A 175 23.84 33.36 4.79
CA GLN A 175 24.61 34.62 4.86
C GLN A 175 25.38 34.94 3.57
N SER A 176 24.82 34.56 2.42
CA SER A 176 25.47 34.63 1.10
C SER A 176 24.44 34.86 -0.01
N HIS A 177 24.93 35.15 -1.23
CA HIS A 177 24.04 35.39 -2.37
C HIS A 177 23.29 34.09 -2.76
N PRO A 178 21.95 34.11 -2.92
CA PRO A 178 21.15 32.91 -3.16
C PRO A 178 21.23 32.47 -4.63
N THR A 179 22.31 31.77 -4.99
CA THR A 179 22.46 31.13 -6.31
C THR A 179 21.46 29.98 -6.49
N PRO A 180 21.09 29.59 -7.72
CA PRO A 180 20.19 28.45 -7.95
C PRO A 180 20.67 27.17 -7.28
N SER A 181 21.96 26.87 -7.37
CA SER A 181 22.56 25.71 -6.72
C SER A 181 22.43 25.78 -5.19
N LEU A 182 22.61 26.96 -4.59
CA LEU A 182 22.44 27.14 -3.14
C LEU A 182 20.97 27.01 -2.72
N ILE A 183 20.03 27.50 -3.53
CA ILE A 183 18.59 27.36 -3.30
C ILE A 183 18.18 25.89 -3.38
N SER A 184 18.57 25.19 -4.44
CA SER A 184 18.34 23.75 -4.60
C SER A 184 18.93 22.98 -3.43
N ASN A 185 20.19 23.24 -3.05
CA ASN A 185 20.83 22.61 -1.89
C ASN A 185 20.11 22.91 -0.58
N PHE A 186 19.64 24.15 -0.39
CA PHE A 186 18.85 24.52 0.78
C PHE A 186 17.57 23.70 0.90
N LEU A 187 16.90 23.41 -0.22
CA LEU A 187 15.67 22.61 -0.27
C LEU A 187 15.89 21.10 -0.43
N SER A 188 17.12 20.61 -0.64
CA SER A 188 17.40 19.21 -1.06
C SER A 188 18.12 18.33 -0.04
N ASN A 189 17.72 18.34 1.24
CA ASN A 189 18.33 17.46 2.26
C ASN A 189 19.88 17.59 2.39
N ALA A 190 20.49 18.68 1.90
CA ALA A 190 21.94 18.81 1.94
C ALA A 190 22.42 18.94 3.40
N PRO A 191 23.38 18.10 3.84
CA PRO A 191 23.93 18.16 5.19
C PRO A 191 24.84 19.39 5.30
N ASP A 192 24.26 20.51 5.72
CA ASP A 192 24.99 21.74 5.98
C ASP A 192 24.76 22.19 7.42
N ARG A 193 25.80 22.01 8.25
CA ARG A 193 25.79 22.40 9.67
C ARG A 193 25.52 23.89 9.88
N ARG A 194 25.83 24.75 8.90
CA ARG A 194 25.53 26.20 8.97
C ARG A 194 24.04 26.44 8.80
N LEU A 195 23.40 25.75 7.86
CA LEU A 195 21.97 25.83 7.61
C LEU A 195 21.14 25.13 8.70
N ASP A 196 21.69 24.12 9.36
CA ASP A 196 21.03 23.44 10.49
C ASP A 196 21.02 24.30 11.78
N SER A 197 21.87 25.34 11.85
CA SER A 197 21.97 26.27 12.99
C SER A 197 21.00 27.45 12.93
N ILE A 198 20.24 27.60 11.83
CA ILE A 198 19.20 28.62 11.66
C ILE A 198 18.00 28.23 12.52
N ARG A 199 18.19 28.34 13.83
CA ARG A 199 17.13 28.15 14.81
C ARG A 199 16.11 29.28 14.61
N SER A 200 14.96 28.89 14.06
CA SER A 200 13.63 29.30 14.55
C SER A 200 13.30 30.79 14.67
N CYS A 201 14.01 31.72 14.02
CA CYS A 201 13.67 33.15 14.19
C CYS A 201 12.57 33.66 13.26
N THR A 202 12.14 32.89 12.26
CA THR A 202 10.90 33.11 11.48
C THR A 202 10.45 31.78 10.86
N GLY A 203 9.41 31.12 11.39
CA GLY A 203 8.87 29.91 10.77
C GLY A 203 8.23 30.26 9.43
N SER A 204 8.91 29.99 8.31
CA SER A 204 8.40 30.19 6.95
C SER A 204 8.17 28.85 6.25
N LEU A 205 7.34 28.86 5.20
CA LEU A 205 7.11 27.70 4.34
C LEU A 205 8.44 27.08 3.87
N TRP A 206 9.44 27.89 3.56
CA TRP A 206 10.72 27.43 3.02
C TRP A 206 11.58 26.69 4.05
N SER A 207 11.60 27.17 5.30
CA SER A 207 12.26 26.47 6.40
C SER A 207 11.57 25.13 6.72
N HIS A 208 10.24 25.09 6.69
CA HIS A 208 9.50 23.83 6.86
C HIS A 208 9.71 22.87 5.69
N THR A 209 9.78 23.40 4.46
CA THR A 209 10.06 22.61 3.26
C THR A 209 11.44 21.95 3.35
N ARG A 210 12.48 22.67 3.77
CA ARG A 210 13.81 22.10 4.01
C ARG A 210 13.76 20.92 5.00
N ASN A 211 13.04 21.06 6.11
CA ASN A 211 12.90 19.98 7.09
C ASN A 211 12.10 18.80 6.54
N ALA A 212 11.04 19.08 5.77
CA ALA A 212 10.20 18.07 5.15
C ALA A 212 10.97 17.27 4.09
N THR A 213 11.71 17.94 3.19
CA THR A 213 12.52 17.26 2.17
C THR A 213 13.65 16.43 2.79
N LYS A 214 14.23 16.88 3.91
CA LYS A 214 15.16 16.08 4.72
C LYS A 214 14.51 14.82 5.30
N THR A 215 13.30 14.95 5.84
CA THR A 215 12.57 13.85 6.50
C THR A 215 12.06 12.80 5.51
N VAL A 216 11.74 13.21 4.29
CA VAL A 216 11.21 12.37 3.21
C VAL A 216 12.30 11.95 2.21
N SER A 217 13.54 12.44 2.40
CA SER A 217 14.68 12.21 1.50
C SER A 217 14.42 12.62 0.05
N ILE A 218 13.96 13.85 -0.14
CA ILE A 218 13.67 14.44 -1.45
C ILE A 218 14.74 15.47 -1.84
N THR A 219 15.12 15.43 -3.10
CA THR A 219 15.92 16.47 -3.76
C THR A 219 14.98 17.35 -4.58
N MET A 220 15.14 18.66 -4.46
CA MET A 220 14.39 19.67 -5.21
C MET A 220 15.35 20.52 -6.06
N ASN A 221 15.13 20.48 -7.37
CA ASN A 221 15.82 21.33 -8.32
C ASN A 221 14.99 22.60 -8.58
N VAL A 222 15.56 23.76 -8.27
CA VAL A 222 14.94 25.07 -8.52
C VAL A 222 15.80 25.86 -9.51
N PRO A 223 15.51 25.77 -10.82
CA PRO A 223 16.26 26.53 -11.82
C PRO A 223 15.90 28.02 -11.78
N ASP A 224 16.78 28.87 -12.33
CA ASP A 224 16.49 30.30 -12.50
C ASP A 224 15.30 30.52 -13.45
N VAL A 225 15.29 29.77 -14.55
CA VAL A 225 14.26 29.79 -15.60
C VAL A 225 13.57 28.44 -15.66
N GLY A 226 12.24 28.46 -15.65
CA GLY A 226 11.41 27.26 -15.68
C GLY A 226 10.84 26.84 -14.32
N PRO A 227 10.02 25.79 -14.30
CA PRO A 227 9.40 25.25 -13.10
C PRO A 227 10.42 24.41 -12.29
N PRO A 228 10.21 24.28 -10.97
CA PRO A 228 10.96 23.32 -10.16
C PRO A 228 10.60 21.88 -10.51
N SER A 229 11.53 20.98 -10.22
CA SER A 229 11.33 19.53 -10.26
C SER A 229 11.83 18.89 -8.96
N ILE A 230 11.35 17.68 -8.68
CA ILE A 230 11.83 16.89 -7.54
C ILE A 230 12.30 15.50 -7.98
N SER A 231 13.21 14.91 -7.22
CA SER A 231 13.66 13.53 -7.38
C SER A 231 13.90 12.89 -6.01
N SER A 232 14.09 11.57 -6.00
CA SER A 232 14.42 10.83 -4.77
C SER A 232 15.55 9.83 -5.07
N PRO A 233 16.31 9.35 -4.07
CA PRO A 233 17.40 8.41 -4.31
C PRO A 233 16.98 7.14 -5.08
N ASP A 234 15.75 6.68 -4.86
CA ASP A 234 15.19 5.50 -5.51
C ASP A 234 14.57 5.77 -6.90
N TYR A 235 14.40 7.04 -7.29
CA TYR A 235 13.79 7.47 -8.54
C TYR A 235 14.58 8.63 -9.15
N ALA A 236 15.42 8.31 -10.12
CA ALA A 236 16.34 9.25 -10.76
C ALA A 236 15.64 10.28 -11.67
N ASP A 237 14.50 9.91 -12.27
CA ASP A 237 13.76 10.78 -13.17
C ASP A 237 13.18 11.99 -12.44
N GLU A 238 13.35 13.18 -13.03
CA GLU A 238 12.78 14.40 -12.50
C GLU A 238 11.25 14.40 -12.61
N VAL A 239 10.59 14.69 -11.48
CA VAL A 239 9.13 14.78 -11.38
C VAL A 239 8.69 16.23 -11.47
N ALA A 240 7.82 16.50 -12.44
CA ALA A 240 7.24 17.82 -12.64
C ALA A 240 6.28 18.23 -11.51
N ALA A 241 6.15 19.54 -11.29
CA ALA A 241 5.27 20.12 -10.26
C ALA A 241 3.81 19.65 -10.31
N LYS A 242 3.26 19.33 -11.50
CA LYS A 242 1.89 18.82 -11.65
C LYS A 242 1.69 17.43 -11.01
N ASP A 243 2.75 16.63 -10.96
CA ASP A 243 2.73 15.23 -10.54
C ASP A 243 3.25 15.03 -9.10
N VAL A 244 3.81 16.08 -8.50
CA VAL A 244 4.50 16.07 -7.19
C VAL A 244 3.68 15.39 -6.09
N CYS A 245 2.39 15.70 -5.96
CA CYS A 245 1.55 15.15 -4.88
C CYS A 245 1.38 13.65 -5.01
N ARG A 246 1.07 13.17 -6.22
CA ARG A 246 0.88 11.75 -6.51
C ARG A 246 2.18 10.98 -6.33
N PHE A 247 3.29 11.54 -6.81
CA PHE A 247 4.62 10.95 -6.64
C PHE A 247 4.99 10.78 -5.17
N LEU A 248 4.87 11.83 -4.36
CA LEU A 248 5.22 11.79 -2.94
C LEU A 248 4.37 10.78 -2.15
N HIS A 249 3.06 10.72 -2.43
CA HIS A 249 2.19 9.71 -1.82
C HIS A 249 2.55 8.28 -2.23
N ASN A 250 2.94 8.06 -3.49
CA ASN A 250 3.41 6.75 -3.93
C ASN A 250 4.73 6.40 -3.25
N LEU A 251 5.69 7.33 -3.22
CA LEU A 251 7.00 7.12 -2.58
C LEU A 251 6.86 6.71 -1.11
N GLU A 252 6.04 7.41 -0.33
CA GLU A 252 5.88 7.06 1.10
C GLU A 252 5.18 5.70 1.30
N ARG A 253 4.23 5.35 0.42
CA ARG A 253 3.61 4.02 0.42
C ARG A 253 4.62 2.93 0.06
N GLU A 254 5.51 3.17 -0.91
CA GLU A 254 6.55 2.21 -1.28
C GLU A 254 7.64 2.11 -0.19
N ASN A 255 8.00 3.21 0.48
CA ASN A 255 8.91 3.16 1.64
C ASN A 255 8.32 2.29 2.76
N SER A 256 7.02 2.45 3.04
CA SER A 256 6.31 1.60 3.99
C SER A 256 6.20 0.15 3.52
N ALA A 257 6.07 -0.09 2.21
CA ALA A 257 6.08 -1.43 1.62
C ALA A 257 7.45 -2.11 1.76
N LYS A 258 8.56 -1.41 1.48
CA LYS A 258 9.92 -1.90 1.72
C LYS A 258 10.09 -2.31 3.19
N ALA A 259 9.73 -1.42 4.12
CA ALA A 259 9.79 -1.71 5.55
C ALA A 259 8.91 -2.92 5.97
N LEU A 260 7.76 -3.11 5.33
CA LEU A 260 6.92 -4.30 5.54
C LEU A 260 7.61 -5.56 5.00
N CYS A 261 8.15 -5.50 3.77
CA CYS A 261 8.86 -6.59 3.12
C CYS A 261 10.15 -7.00 3.85
N ASP A 262 10.81 -6.09 4.55
CA ASP A 262 12.02 -6.38 5.33
C ASP A 262 11.74 -7.20 6.61
N LEU A 263 10.48 -7.26 7.05
CA LEU A 263 10.11 -8.04 8.22
C LEU A 263 10.23 -9.55 7.95
N ARG A 264 11.06 -10.23 8.75
CA ARG A 264 11.33 -11.68 8.62
C ARG A 264 10.05 -12.53 8.64
N ASP A 265 9.14 -12.24 9.58
CA ASP A 265 7.90 -13.02 9.77
C ASP A 265 6.70 -12.39 9.06
N GLN A 266 6.35 -11.16 9.42
CA GLN A 266 5.13 -10.50 8.92
C GLN A 266 5.24 -9.97 7.48
N GLY A 267 6.45 -9.98 6.90
CA GLY A 267 6.72 -9.49 5.53
C GLY A 267 6.71 -10.57 4.45
N LYS A 268 6.58 -11.86 4.80
CA LYS A 268 6.67 -12.98 3.85
C LYS A 268 5.71 -12.86 2.66
N VAL A 269 4.43 -12.63 2.96
CA VAL A 269 3.40 -12.50 1.92
C VAL A 269 3.55 -11.19 1.14
N ALA A 270 4.01 -10.12 1.79
CA ALA A 270 4.25 -8.83 1.14
C ALA A 270 5.32 -8.93 0.05
N ARG A 271 6.41 -9.68 0.32
CA ARG A 271 7.45 -9.97 -0.68
C ARG A 271 6.86 -10.67 -1.91
N SER A 272 6.04 -11.69 -1.73
CA SER A 272 5.40 -12.39 -2.86
C SER A 272 4.38 -11.51 -3.61
N LEU A 273 3.56 -10.74 -2.89
CA LEU A 273 2.55 -9.86 -3.48
C LEU A 273 3.18 -8.73 -4.32
N SER A 274 4.36 -8.27 -3.94
CA SER A 274 5.06 -7.19 -4.65
C SER A 274 5.42 -7.55 -6.11
N ASN A 275 5.45 -8.84 -6.45
CA ASN A 275 5.66 -9.31 -7.82
C ASN A 275 4.41 -9.20 -8.70
N ASP A 276 3.22 -9.06 -8.10
CA ASP A 276 1.97 -8.89 -8.84
C ASP A 276 1.83 -7.45 -9.36
N LYS A 277 2.21 -7.26 -10.63
CA LYS A 277 2.14 -5.99 -11.34
C LYS A 277 0.75 -5.33 -11.34
N PHE A 278 -0.32 -6.10 -11.13
CA PHE A 278 -1.70 -5.59 -11.15
C PHE A 278 -2.31 -5.43 -9.75
N GLY A 279 -1.60 -5.85 -8.68
CA GLY A 279 -2.10 -5.78 -7.30
C GLY A 279 -3.40 -6.56 -7.07
N ASN A 280 -3.63 -7.66 -7.80
CA ASN A 280 -4.85 -8.45 -7.76
C ASN A 280 -5.12 -9.01 -6.36
N GLY A 281 -4.06 -9.44 -5.68
CA GLY A 281 -4.15 -9.97 -4.33
C GLY A 281 -4.72 -8.99 -3.30
N SER A 282 -4.80 -7.68 -3.58
CA SER A 282 -5.23 -6.66 -2.61
C SER A 282 -6.40 -5.80 -3.08
N ASN A 283 -6.98 -6.09 -4.25
CA ASN A 283 -8.04 -5.28 -4.86
C ASN A 283 -9.35 -5.24 -4.06
N TRP A 284 -9.54 -6.17 -3.11
CA TRP A 284 -10.72 -6.30 -2.27
C TRP A 284 -10.68 -5.44 -0.99
N HIS A 285 -9.54 -4.86 -0.60
CA HIS A 285 -9.38 -4.14 0.69
C HIS A 285 -10.45 -3.07 0.97
N TYR A 286 -10.89 -2.35 -0.07
CA TYR A 286 -11.83 -1.22 0.09
C TYR A 286 -13.20 -1.49 -0.53
N THR A 287 -13.34 -2.62 -1.22
CA THR A 287 -14.58 -2.96 -1.93
C THR A 287 -15.29 -4.15 -1.30
N GLY A 288 -14.55 -5.03 -0.61
CA GLY A 288 -15.05 -6.30 -0.10
C GLY A 288 -15.49 -7.28 -1.19
N LEU A 289 -15.32 -6.93 -2.46
CA LEU A 289 -15.86 -7.71 -3.56
C LEU A 289 -15.26 -9.11 -3.57
N ASN A 290 -16.14 -10.10 -3.69
CA ASN A 290 -15.83 -11.53 -3.71
C ASN A 290 -15.17 -12.06 -2.42
N LEU A 291 -15.26 -11.35 -1.30
CA LEU A 291 -14.92 -11.89 0.02
C LEU A 291 -16.15 -12.03 0.91
N ARG A 292 -16.16 -13.08 1.73
CA ARG A 292 -17.09 -13.27 2.84
C ARG A 292 -16.53 -12.57 4.09
N PHE A 293 -17.40 -12.28 5.07
CA PHE A 293 -16.96 -11.69 6.34
C PHE A 293 -15.93 -12.55 7.10
N ASN A 294 -16.03 -13.87 7.00
CA ASN A 294 -15.05 -14.78 7.61
C ASN A 294 -13.70 -14.72 6.91
N ASP A 295 -13.68 -14.51 5.59
CA ASP A 295 -12.43 -14.35 4.83
C ASP A 295 -11.72 -13.07 5.27
N TRP A 296 -12.47 -11.98 5.46
CA TRP A 296 -11.92 -10.72 5.99
C TRP A 296 -11.28 -10.89 7.36
N ARG A 297 -11.98 -11.56 8.29
CA ARG A 297 -11.46 -11.89 9.63
C ARG A 297 -10.18 -12.72 9.55
N PHE A 298 -10.02 -13.57 8.53
CA PHE A 298 -8.86 -14.43 8.36
C PHE A 298 -7.67 -13.71 7.71
N ILE A 299 -7.88 -13.12 6.53
CA ILE A 299 -6.82 -12.83 5.56
C ILE A 299 -5.80 -11.79 6.05
N HIS A 300 -6.24 -10.73 6.75
CA HIS A 300 -5.33 -9.71 7.26
C HIS A 300 -4.38 -10.29 8.31
N ARG A 301 -4.92 -11.10 9.24
CA ARG A 301 -4.11 -11.82 10.22
C ARG A 301 -3.21 -12.85 9.55
N ALA A 302 -3.72 -13.59 8.57
CA ALA A 302 -2.97 -14.64 7.86
C ALA A 302 -1.71 -14.07 7.22
N ARG A 303 -1.84 -12.96 6.48
CA ARG A 303 -0.73 -12.29 5.79
C ARG A 303 0.40 -11.84 6.72
N LEU A 304 0.05 -11.44 7.94
CA LEU A 304 1.02 -10.99 8.95
C LEU A 304 1.45 -12.12 9.91
N ASN A 305 1.12 -13.38 9.61
CA ASN A 305 1.32 -14.52 10.52
C ASN A 305 0.80 -14.23 11.95
N CYS A 306 -0.37 -13.57 11.99
CA CYS A 306 -1.03 -13.04 13.17
C CYS A 306 -2.14 -13.93 13.73
N ILE A 307 -2.28 -15.14 13.18
CA ILE A 307 -3.33 -16.11 13.49
C ILE A 307 -2.96 -17.00 14.69
N PRO A 308 -3.93 -17.42 15.52
CA PRO A 308 -3.69 -18.24 16.73
C PRO A 308 -3.43 -19.75 16.44
N ILE A 309 -2.47 -20.07 15.58
CA ILE A 309 -1.94 -21.44 15.41
C ILE A 309 -0.88 -21.78 16.47
N ASN A 310 -0.67 -23.05 16.78
CA ASN A 310 0.17 -23.52 17.88
C ASN A 310 1.64 -23.09 17.71
N SER A 311 2.21 -23.15 16.50
CA SER A 311 3.57 -22.66 16.26
C SER A 311 3.74 -21.17 16.58
N VAL A 312 2.69 -20.37 16.34
CA VAL A 312 2.68 -18.94 16.65
C VAL A 312 2.52 -18.70 18.14
N LYS A 313 1.63 -19.45 18.82
CA LYS A 313 1.41 -19.39 20.28
C LYS A 313 2.64 -19.82 21.07
N HIS A 314 3.33 -20.89 20.63
CA HIS A 314 4.56 -21.41 21.23
C HIS A 314 5.65 -20.33 21.34
N ARG A 315 5.65 -19.31 20.47
CA ARG A 315 6.65 -18.24 20.53
C ARG A 315 6.60 -17.44 21.82
N TRP A 316 5.43 -17.29 22.45
CA TRP A 316 5.24 -16.42 23.64
C TRP A 316 4.49 -17.11 24.78
N SER A 317 4.28 -18.41 24.68
CA SER A 317 3.68 -19.22 25.74
C SER A 317 4.35 -20.58 25.75
N ASN A 318 4.36 -21.25 26.91
CA ASN A 318 4.92 -22.59 27.06
C ASN A 318 3.99 -23.69 26.48
N SER A 319 3.35 -23.42 25.34
CA SER A 319 2.45 -24.35 24.64
C SER A 319 3.18 -25.05 23.52
N SER A 320 3.01 -26.35 23.32
CA SER A 320 3.61 -27.11 22.21
C SER A 320 3.32 -26.49 20.82
N PRO A 321 4.28 -26.50 19.86
CA PRO A 321 4.05 -26.04 18.50
C PRO A 321 3.34 -27.09 17.62
N SER A 322 3.16 -28.32 18.10
CA SER A 322 2.63 -29.45 17.34
C SER A 322 1.23 -29.20 16.78
N CYS A 323 0.99 -29.78 15.61
CA CYS A 323 -0.29 -29.79 14.92
C CYS A 323 -1.36 -30.51 15.73
N ARG A 324 -2.58 -29.98 15.72
CA ARG A 324 -3.74 -30.58 16.39
C ARG A 324 -4.16 -31.92 15.80
N HIS A 325 -3.78 -32.21 14.55
CA HIS A 325 -4.28 -33.36 13.80
C HIS A 325 -3.19 -34.30 13.28
N CYS A 326 -1.90 -33.94 13.40
CA CYS A 326 -0.80 -34.80 12.95
C CYS A 326 0.53 -34.48 13.68
N GLU A 327 1.60 -35.18 13.30
CA GLU A 327 2.91 -35.16 13.99
C GLU A 327 3.83 -33.97 13.63
N HIS A 328 3.41 -33.09 12.73
CA HIS A 328 4.21 -31.93 12.29
C HIS A 328 3.95 -30.70 13.17
N ASP A 329 4.78 -29.66 13.06
CA ASP A 329 4.50 -28.36 13.66
C ASP A 329 3.33 -27.65 12.97
N GLU A 330 2.46 -27.03 13.76
CA GLU A 330 1.28 -26.31 13.28
C GLU A 330 1.64 -24.92 12.76
N THR A 331 2.40 -24.87 11.68
CA THR A 331 2.70 -23.66 10.94
C THR A 331 1.60 -23.36 9.93
N LEU A 332 1.45 -22.09 9.53
CA LEU A 332 0.46 -21.72 8.51
C LEU A 332 0.73 -22.41 7.15
N PRO A 333 1.98 -22.55 6.68
CA PRO A 333 2.31 -23.39 5.53
C PRO A 333 1.84 -24.84 5.71
N HIS A 334 2.06 -25.43 6.89
CA HIS A 334 1.59 -26.79 7.16
C HIS A 334 0.06 -26.88 7.06
N VAL A 335 -0.66 -26.06 7.82
CA VAL A 335 -2.13 -26.08 7.88
C VAL A 335 -2.76 -25.89 6.50
N LEU A 336 -2.27 -24.91 5.72
CA LEU A 336 -2.87 -24.52 4.45
C LEU A 336 -2.41 -25.32 3.23
N CYS A 337 -1.29 -26.05 3.31
CA CYS A 337 -0.69 -26.68 2.12
C CYS A 337 -0.23 -28.13 2.32
N HIS A 338 0.00 -28.60 3.56
CA HIS A 338 0.70 -29.88 3.79
C HIS A 338 0.07 -30.78 4.85
N CYS A 339 -0.95 -30.32 5.57
CA CYS A 339 -1.57 -31.10 6.64
C CYS A 339 -2.43 -32.23 6.04
N THR A 340 -2.02 -33.49 6.25
CA THR A 340 -2.70 -34.68 5.69
C THR A 340 -4.21 -34.70 5.99
N PRO A 341 -4.67 -34.45 7.24
CA PRO A 341 -6.10 -34.36 7.55
C PRO A 341 -6.85 -33.25 6.79
N ASN A 342 -6.17 -32.16 6.39
CA ASN A 342 -6.78 -31.07 5.62
C ASN A 342 -6.71 -31.28 4.12
N MET A 343 -6.04 -32.33 3.62
CA MET A 343 -5.86 -32.54 2.18
C MET A 343 -7.15 -32.52 1.36
N PRO A 344 -8.29 -33.08 1.83
CA PRO A 344 -9.56 -32.93 1.12
C PRO A 344 -9.96 -31.46 0.88
N ALA A 345 -9.85 -30.61 1.89
CA ALA A 345 -10.17 -29.18 1.78
C ALA A 345 -9.12 -28.41 0.93
N ILE A 346 -7.84 -28.80 1.04
CA ILE A 346 -6.76 -28.28 0.18
C ILE A 346 -7.05 -28.60 -1.29
N THR A 347 -7.49 -29.82 -1.59
CA THR A 347 -7.88 -30.24 -2.95
C THR A 347 -9.14 -29.50 -3.43
N ILE A 348 -10.13 -29.24 -2.56
CA ILE A 348 -11.29 -28.42 -2.92
C ILE A 348 -10.86 -27.00 -3.33
N ARG A 349 -9.97 -26.35 -2.56
CA ARG A 349 -9.43 -25.02 -2.91
C ARG A 349 -8.71 -25.05 -4.26
N HIS A 350 -7.90 -26.08 -4.50
CA HIS A 350 -7.21 -26.28 -5.77
C HIS A 350 -8.20 -26.43 -6.94
N ASN A 351 -9.20 -27.28 -6.78
CA ASN A 351 -10.18 -27.57 -7.82
C ASN A 351 -11.02 -26.35 -8.21
N LYS A 352 -11.29 -25.41 -7.29
CA LYS A 352 -11.91 -24.12 -7.64
C LYS A 352 -11.16 -23.38 -8.75
N ILE A 353 -9.82 -23.46 -8.76
CA ILE A 353 -8.99 -22.81 -9.79
C ILE A 353 -8.98 -23.64 -11.08
N VAL A 354 -8.89 -24.97 -10.97
CA VAL A 354 -9.05 -25.87 -12.13
C VAL A 354 -10.37 -25.60 -12.84
N ASP A 355 -11.48 -25.62 -12.10
CA ASP A 355 -12.83 -25.37 -12.61
C ASP A 355 -12.96 -23.96 -13.21
N ARG A 356 -12.31 -22.96 -12.62
CA ARG A 356 -12.32 -21.60 -13.16
C ARG A 356 -11.59 -21.52 -14.50
N ILE A 357 -10.45 -22.19 -14.64
CA ILE A 357 -9.71 -22.25 -15.90
C ILE A 357 -10.51 -23.01 -16.94
N THR A 358 -11.03 -24.19 -16.62
CA THR A 358 -11.78 -25.04 -17.57
C THR A 358 -13.04 -24.34 -18.08
N ASN A 359 -13.80 -23.68 -17.21
CA ASN A 359 -14.97 -22.89 -17.59
C ASN A 359 -14.64 -21.66 -18.45
N ALA A 360 -13.38 -21.20 -18.45
CA ALA A 360 -12.92 -20.10 -19.28
C ALA A 360 -12.40 -20.52 -20.65
N VAL A 361 -12.17 -21.82 -20.86
CA VAL A 361 -11.74 -22.36 -22.16
C VAL A 361 -12.91 -22.30 -23.14
N CYS A 362 -12.71 -21.66 -24.29
CA CYS A 362 -13.72 -21.49 -25.33
C CYS A 362 -13.42 -22.30 -26.61
N HIS A 363 -12.39 -23.13 -26.60
CA HIS A 363 -11.90 -23.84 -27.77
C HIS A 363 -11.28 -25.19 -27.40
N GLY A 364 -11.21 -26.10 -28.37
CA GLY A 364 -10.62 -27.42 -28.19
C GLY A 364 -11.43 -28.35 -27.28
N SER A 365 -10.98 -29.59 -27.18
CA SER A 365 -11.49 -30.55 -26.21
C SER A 365 -10.69 -30.47 -24.91
N ILE A 366 -11.37 -30.60 -23.78
CA ILE A 366 -10.78 -30.49 -22.44
C ILE A 366 -10.81 -31.86 -21.78
N SER A 367 -9.70 -32.25 -21.17
CA SER A 367 -9.65 -33.36 -20.21
C SER A 367 -9.01 -32.87 -18.92
N THR A 368 -9.52 -33.35 -17.78
CA THR A 368 -9.09 -32.90 -16.45
C THR A 368 -8.78 -34.09 -15.55
N ASN A 369 -7.69 -34.03 -14.80
CA ASN A 369 -7.29 -35.07 -13.83
C ASN A 369 -7.25 -36.49 -14.43
N GLN A 370 -6.82 -36.62 -15.67
CA GLN A 370 -6.74 -37.89 -16.40
C GLN A 370 -5.34 -38.10 -16.97
N THR A 371 -4.89 -39.34 -17.09
CA THR A 371 -3.65 -39.67 -17.79
C THR A 371 -3.80 -39.36 -19.28
N VAL A 372 -2.71 -38.92 -19.90
CA VAL A 372 -2.66 -38.79 -21.35
C VAL A 372 -2.62 -40.19 -21.96
N ARG A 373 -3.63 -40.51 -22.77
CA ARG A 373 -3.74 -41.82 -23.46
C ARG A 373 -2.47 -42.11 -24.25
N ASP A 374 -2.04 -43.35 -24.23
CA ASP A 374 -0.89 -43.88 -24.98
C ASP A 374 0.47 -43.22 -24.64
N SER A 375 0.53 -42.36 -23.61
CA SER A 375 1.79 -41.76 -23.13
C SER A 375 2.65 -42.71 -22.32
N GLY A 376 2.08 -43.81 -21.81
CA GLY A 376 2.74 -44.72 -20.86
C GLY A 376 3.08 -44.07 -19.52
N SER A 377 2.64 -42.83 -19.26
CA SER A 377 2.98 -42.08 -18.05
C SER A 377 1.88 -42.19 -16.99
N PRO A 378 2.23 -42.40 -15.70
CA PRO A 378 1.26 -42.44 -14.62
C PRO A 378 0.85 -41.04 -14.12
N VAL A 379 1.37 -39.96 -14.73
CA VAL A 379 1.07 -38.60 -14.28
C VAL A 379 -0.31 -38.15 -14.76
N HIS A 380 -1.01 -37.40 -13.91
CA HIS A 380 -2.34 -36.86 -14.16
C HIS A 380 -2.24 -35.34 -14.20
N PRO A 381 -2.05 -34.70 -15.37
CA PRO A 381 -2.14 -33.25 -15.47
C PRO A 381 -3.54 -32.76 -15.07
N ASP A 382 -3.60 -31.61 -14.42
CA ASP A 382 -4.88 -31.05 -13.97
C ASP A 382 -5.79 -30.70 -15.16
N ILE A 383 -5.23 -30.12 -16.22
CA ILE A 383 -5.96 -29.72 -17.43
C ILE A 383 -5.11 -30.02 -18.67
N VAL A 384 -5.71 -30.66 -19.66
CA VAL A 384 -5.17 -30.80 -21.02
C VAL A 384 -6.22 -30.31 -22.01
N ILE A 385 -5.84 -29.32 -22.82
CA ILE A 385 -6.67 -28.74 -23.88
C ILE A 385 -6.07 -29.15 -25.21
N GLN A 386 -6.86 -29.80 -26.07
CA GLN A 386 -6.43 -30.17 -27.42
C GLN A 386 -7.23 -29.40 -28.45
N ASN A 387 -6.56 -28.58 -29.24
CA ASN A 387 -7.17 -27.78 -30.31
C ASN A 387 -6.39 -27.99 -31.61
N ASN A 388 -6.96 -28.76 -32.54
CA ASN A 388 -6.29 -29.18 -33.79
C ASN A 388 -4.93 -29.84 -33.49
N ASN A 389 -3.83 -29.27 -34.02
CA ASN A 389 -2.46 -29.74 -33.81
C ASN A 389 -1.73 -29.00 -32.67
N HIS A 390 -2.47 -28.38 -31.76
CA HIS A 390 -1.93 -27.69 -30.60
C HIS A 390 -2.51 -28.28 -29.31
N VAL A 391 -1.63 -28.58 -28.36
CA VAL A 391 -1.96 -29.11 -27.05
C VAL A 391 -1.43 -28.18 -25.97
N THR A 392 -2.28 -27.84 -25.01
CA THR A 392 -1.89 -27.04 -23.85
C THR A 392 -2.12 -27.85 -22.58
N ILE A 393 -1.06 -28.09 -21.84
CA ILE A 393 -1.09 -28.74 -20.53
C ILE A 393 -0.96 -27.64 -19.47
N ILE A 394 -1.93 -27.56 -18.56
CA ILE A 394 -1.93 -26.60 -17.45
C ILE A 394 -2.02 -27.40 -16.16
N ASP A 395 -1.09 -27.16 -15.24
CA ASP A 395 -1.07 -27.80 -13.95
C ASP A 395 -1.08 -26.75 -12.85
N VAL A 396 -2.12 -26.78 -12.03
CA VAL A 396 -2.45 -25.79 -11.03
C VAL A 396 -1.70 -26.10 -9.73
N CYS A 397 -1.32 -25.04 -9.03
CA CYS A 397 -0.83 -25.16 -7.66
C CYS A 397 -1.20 -23.96 -6.80
N CYS A 398 -1.42 -24.22 -5.51
CA CYS A 398 -1.67 -23.20 -4.51
C CYS A 398 -0.59 -23.20 -3.42
N PRO A 399 0.67 -22.82 -3.74
CA PRO A 399 1.77 -22.85 -2.79
C PRO A 399 1.61 -21.79 -1.70
N PHE A 400 2.27 -21.97 -0.58
CA PHE A 400 2.34 -20.94 0.47
C PHE A 400 3.33 -19.84 0.06
N GLU A 401 2.98 -18.56 0.30
CA GLU A 401 3.85 -17.40 0.09
C GLU A 401 4.98 -17.31 1.13
N ASN A 402 6.00 -18.14 0.97
CA ASN A 402 7.19 -18.14 1.82
C ASN A 402 8.32 -17.23 1.31
N GLY A 403 7.99 -16.19 0.53
CA GLY A 403 8.95 -15.29 -0.09
C GLY A 403 8.75 -15.16 -1.59
N GLU A 404 9.63 -14.40 -2.22
CA GLU A 404 9.51 -14.01 -3.63
C GLU A 404 9.56 -15.20 -4.60
N GLU A 405 10.43 -16.18 -4.32
CA GLU A 405 10.74 -17.31 -5.21
C GLU A 405 9.77 -18.50 -5.06
N ALA A 406 9.02 -18.58 -3.95
CA ALA A 406 8.24 -19.76 -3.60
C ALA A 406 7.19 -20.15 -4.67
N LEU A 407 6.57 -19.17 -5.32
CA LEU A 407 5.61 -19.42 -6.39
C LEU A 407 6.32 -19.81 -7.69
N GLU A 408 7.45 -19.18 -8.02
CA GLU A 408 8.26 -19.50 -9.19
C GLU A 408 8.77 -20.94 -9.13
N GLU A 409 9.33 -21.35 -7.99
CA GLU A 409 9.79 -22.73 -7.76
C GLU A 409 8.64 -23.74 -7.84
N ALA A 410 7.44 -23.37 -7.38
CA ALA A 410 6.27 -24.24 -7.49
C ALA A 410 5.84 -24.44 -8.95
N VAL A 411 5.81 -23.36 -9.74
CA VAL A 411 5.55 -23.39 -11.18
C VAL A 411 6.60 -24.25 -11.90
N ALA A 412 7.88 -23.95 -11.69
CA ALA A 412 8.99 -24.66 -12.35
C ALA A 412 8.97 -26.17 -12.06
N ARG A 413 8.68 -26.58 -10.81
CA ARG A 413 8.54 -28.00 -10.46
C ARG A 413 7.38 -28.66 -11.18
N LYS A 414 6.23 -27.99 -11.35
CA LYS A 414 5.10 -28.54 -12.11
C LYS A 414 5.44 -28.62 -13.60
N GLU A 415 6.04 -27.59 -14.20
CA GLU A 415 6.44 -27.61 -15.61
C GLU A 415 7.43 -28.74 -15.92
N LEU A 416 8.45 -28.91 -15.07
CA LEU A 416 9.42 -29.99 -15.20
C LEU A 416 8.76 -31.38 -15.08
N LYS A 417 7.78 -31.54 -14.18
CA LYS A 417 7.05 -32.80 -13.95
C LYS A 417 6.34 -33.31 -15.21
N TYR A 418 5.84 -32.43 -16.09
CA TYR A 418 5.08 -32.80 -17.28
C TYR A 418 5.84 -32.61 -18.59
N LEU A 419 7.12 -32.26 -18.53
CA LEU A 419 7.93 -31.99 -19.72
C LEU A 419 7.99 -33.20 -20.68
N HIS A 420 7.97 -34.43 -20.16
CA HIS A 420 7.95 -35.64 -21.00
C HIS A 420 6.64 -35.80 -21.79
N LEU A 421 5.51 -35.27 -21.30
CA LEU A 421 4.25 -35.29 -22.05
C LEU A 421 4.30 -34.36 -23.26
N LYS A 422 5.06 -33.26 -23.17
CA LYS A 422 5.31 -32.39 -24.32
C LYS A 422 6.00 -33.17 -25.45
N SER A 423 7.08 -33.89 -25.13
CA SER A 423 7.79 -34.72 -26.10
C SER A 423 6.89 -35.81 -26.72
N HIS A 424 5.98 -36.41 -25.92
CA HIS A 424 5.01 -37.38 -26.43
C HIS A 424 4.09 -36.79 -27.51
N PHE A 425 3.56 -35.58 -27.32
CA PHE A 425 2.71 -34.93 -28.33
C PHE A 425 3.49 -34.44 -29.55
N GLU A 426 4.74 -33.98 -29.36
CA GLU A 426 5.60 -33.55 -30.47
C GLU A 426 5.90 -34.70 -31.45
N VAL A 427 6.11 -35.92 -30.94
CA VAL A 427 6.25 -37.13 -31.77
C VAL A 427 5.00 -37.43 -32.61
N GLN A 428 3.81 -36.98 -32.17
CA GLN A 428 2.56 -37.09 -32.92
C GLN A 428 2.31 -35.92 -33.89
N ASN A 429 3.33 -35.10 -34.18
CA ASN A 429 3.22 -33.86 -34.95
C ASN A 429 2.23 -32.84 -34.35
N LYS A 430 2.04 -32.86 -33.03
CA LYS A 430 1.27 -31.86 -32.30
C LYS A 430 2.22 -30.95 -31.52
N SER A 431 2.10 -29.64 -31.73
CA SER A 431 2.77 -28.67 -30.86
C SER A 431 2.20 -28.78 -29.44
N CYS A 432 3.06 -28.76 -28.42
CA CYS A 432 2.62 -28.85 -27.04
C CYS A 432 3.30 -27.80 -26.15
N GLU A 433 2.49 -27.12 -25.34
CA GLU A 433 2.96 -26.21 -24.30
C GLU A 433 2.59 -26.74 -22.92
N VAL A 434 3.49 -26.60 -21.97
CA VAL A 434 3.29 -26.99 -20.56
C VAL A 434 3.41 -25.73 -19.74
N PHE A 435 2.40 -25.47 -18.92
CA PHE A 435 2.34 -24.31 -18.05
C PHE A 435 2.05 -24.74 -16.61
N GLY A 436 2.87 -24.26 -15.68
CA GLY A 436 2.45 -24.20 -14.28
C GLY A 436 1.54 -22.99 -14.08
N PHE A 437 0.48 -23.14 -13.30
CA PHE A 437 -0.43 -22.06 -12.95
C PHE A 437 -0.50 -21.91 -11.42
N ALA A 438 0.08 -20.85 -10.88
CA ALA A 438 0.24 -20.67 -9.43
C ALA A 438 -0.57 -19.51 -8.87
N ILE A 439 -1.33 -19.78 -7.82
CA ILE A 439 -1.96 -18.74 -6.98
C ILE A 439 -1.57 -19.01 -5.53
N GLY A 440 -0.86 -18.08 -4.89
CA GLY A 440 -0.43 -18.24 -3.51
C GLY A 440 -1.60 -18.41 -2.55
N ALA A 441 -1.41 -19.17 -1.47
CA ALA A 441 -2.44 -19.50 -0.49
C ALA A 441 -3.15 -18.28 0.14
N HIS A 442 -2.55 -17.09 0.13
CA HIS A 442 -3.15 -15.83 0.58
C HIS A 442 -3.57 -14.90 -0.56
N GLY A 443 -3.68 -15.43 -1.77
CA GLY A 443 -4.20 -14.74 -2.96
C GLY A 443 -3.15 -14.02 -3.78
N THR A 444 -1.89 -14.47 -3.77
CA THR A 444 -0.83 -13.89 -4.62
C THR A 444 -0.93 -14.41 -6.05
N TRP A 445 -0.92 -13.50 -7.03
CA TRP A 445 -0.94 -13.85 -8.46
C TRP A 445 0.49 -14.06 -8.99
N HIS A 446 0.76 -15.22 -9.58
CA HIS A 446 2.05 -15.44 -10.26
C HIS A 446 2.06 -14.76 -11.64
N PRO A 447 3.07 -13.93 -11.98
CA PRO A 447 3.13 -13.24 -13.27
C PRO A 447 3.13 -14.16 -14.50
N GLY A 448 3.69 -15.38 -14.37
CA GLY A 448 3.73 -16.38 -15.43
C GLY A 448 2.33 -16.87 -15.86
N ASN A 449 1.33 -16.76 -14.99
CA ASN A 449 -0.06 -17.08 -15.32
C ASN A 449 -0.59 -16.28 -16.53
N GLU A 450 -0.02 -15.09 -16.84
CA GLU A 450 -0.42 -14.31 -18.01
C GLU A 450 -0.17 -15.04 -19.33
N ARG A 451 0.81 -15.97 -19.38
CA ARG A 451 1.05 -16.84 -20.54
C ARG A 451 -0.15 -17.76 -20.76
N VAL A 452 -0.66 -18.36 -19.70
CA VAL A 452 -1.87 -19.19 -19.72
C VAL A 452 -3.08 -18.38 -20.17
N LEU A 453 -3.32 -17.20 -19.58
CA LEU A 453 -4.47 -16.38 -19.98
C LEU A 453 -4.41 -15.95 -21.46
N SER A 454 -3.20 -15.80 -22.00
CA SER A 454 -2.99 -15.46 -23.41
C SER A 454 -3.18 -16.66 -24.33
N ALA A 455 -2.65 -17.84 -23.96
CA ALA A 455 -2.89 -19.09 -24.66
C ALA A 455 -4.39 -19.43 -24.73
N LEU A 456 -5.15 -19.10 -23.67
CA LEU A 456 -6.60 -19.28 -23.62
C LEU A 456 -7.39 -18.22 -24.41
N GLY A 457 -6.74 -17.25 -25.04
CA GLY A 457 -7.40 -16.22 -25.87
C GLY A 457 -8.27 -15.24 -25.08
N MET A 458 -8.02 -15.06 -23.78
CA MET A 458 -8.87 -14.21 -22.94
C MET A 458 -8.73 -12.72 -23.29
N SER A 459 -9.86 -12.01 -23.37
CA SER A 459 -9.87 -10.55 -23.58
C SER A 459 -9.26 -9.79 -22.39
N PRO A 460 -8.68 -8.58 -22.60
CA PRO A 460 -8.10 -7.80 -21.51
C PRO A 460 -9.06 -7.52 -20.35
N ARG A 461 -10.34 -7.26 -20.66
CA ARG A 461 -11.39 -7.04 -19.66
C ARG A 461 -11.63 -8.31 -18.83
N TYR A 462 -11.70 -9.46 -19.49
CA TYR A 462 -11.92 -10.73 -18.80
C TYR A 462 -10.71 -11.15 -17.96
N LYS A 463 -9.48 -10.96 -18.46
CA LYS A 463 -8.24 -11.20 -17.68
C LYS A 463 -8.27 -10.46 -16.34
N ASN A 464 -8.66 -9.18 -16.33
CA ASN A 464 -8.76 -8.40 -15.09
C ASN A 464 -9.76 -8.99 -14.08
N LEU A 465 -10.92 -9.45 -14.55
CA LEU A 465 -11.91 -10.10 -13.68
C LEU A 465 -11.39 -11.48 -13.20
N PHE A 466 -10.84 -12.27 -14.11
CA PHE A 466 -10.34 -13.62 -13.86
C PHE A 466 -9.29 -13.64 -12.75
N ARG A 467 -8.29 -12.76 -12.82
CA ARG A 467 -7.24 -12.65 -11.78
C ARG A 467 -7.83 -12.39 -10.41
N LYS A 468 -8.73 -11.41 -10.31
CA LYS A 468 -9.37 -11.03 -9.05
C LYS A 468 -10.13 -12.21 -8.44
N LEU A 469 -10.90 -12.93 -9.27
CA LEU A 469 -11.66 -14.09 -8.83
C LEU A 469 -10.75 -15.24 -8.38
N CYS A 470 -9.69 -15.57 -9.13
CA CYS A 470 -8.70 -16.57 -8.70
C CYS A 470 -8.10 -16.24 -7.33
N CYS A 471 -7.65 -14.99 -7.13
CA CYS A 471 -7.07 -14.56 -5.86
C CYS A 471 -8.08 -14.70 -4.71
N THR A 472 -9.34 -14.30 -4.90
CA THR A 472 -10.35 -14.40 -3.86
C THR A 472 -10.83 -15.83 -3.59
N ASP A 473 -10.92 -16.68 -4.60
CA ASP A 473 -11.28 -18.10 -4.43
C ASP A 473 -10.25 -18.85 -3.57
N VAL A 474 -8.97 -18.58 -3.80
CA VAL A 474 -7.90 -19.18 -2.98
C VAL A 474 -7.95 -18.65 -1.55
N ILE A 475 -8.20 -17.36 -1.35
CA ILE A 475 -8.40 -16.79 0.00
C ILE A 475 -9.58 -17.45 0.71
N GLN A 476 -10.71 -17.63 0.01
CA GLN A 476 -11.89 -18.32 0.54
C GLN A 476 -11.56 -19.75 0.94
N GLY A 477 -10.94 -20.52 0.05
CA GLY A 477 -10.57 -21.91 0.35
C GLY A 477 -9.54 -22.01 1.49
N SER A 478 -8.58 -21.09 1.58
CA SER A 478 -7.64 -21.03 2.71
C SER A 478 -8.34 -20.71 4.03
N THR A 479 -9.37 -19.86 3.99
CA THR A 479 -10.22 -19.58 5.16
C THR A 479 -10.99 -20.83 5.58
N ASP A 480 -11.57 -21.56 4.63
CA ASP A 480 -12.31 -22.81 4.88
C ASP A 480 -11.39 -23.87 5.51
N ILE A 481 -10.20 -24.10 4.93
CA ILE A 481 -9.17 -25.01 5.45
C ILE A 481 -8.79 -24.62 6.88
N TYR A 482 -8.49 -23.34 7.12
CA TYR A 482 -8.10 -22.87 8.45
C TYR A 482 -9.21 -23.06 9.49
N ARG A 483 -10.47 -22.76 9.14
CA ARG A 483 -11.60 -22.91 10.05
C ARG A 483 -11.86 -24.38 10.40
N GLN A 484 -11.87 -25.25 9.39
CA GLN A 484 -11.98 -26.70 9.59
C GLN A 484 -10.85 -27.22 10.47
N HIS A 485 -9.61 -26.78 10.23
CA HIS A 485 -8.44 -27.16 11.02
C HIS A 485 -8.59 -26.78 12.50
N LEU A 486 -9.25 -25.67 12.82
CA LEU A 486 -9.50 -25.28 14.20
C LEU A 486 -10.76 -25.90 14.82
N GLY A 487 -11.55 -26.66 14.07
CA GLY A 487 -12.88 -27.10 14.50
C GLY A 487 -13.83 -25.92 14.70
N CYS A 488 -13.59 -24.80 14.02
CA CYS A 488 -14.44 -23.60 14.07
C CYS A 488 -15.50 -23.67 12.97
N ASP A 489 -16.36 -24.67 13.04
CA ASP A 489 -17.65 -24.60 12.35
C ASP A 489 -18.53 -23.62 13.15
N ASP A 490 -18.92 -22.54 12.49
CA ASP A 490 -19.88 -21.51 12.92
C ASP A 490 -19.58 -20.45 13.97
N VAL A 491 -18.49 -20.46 14.75
CA VAL A 491 -18.28 -19.34 15.71
C VAL A 491 -16.81 -18.88 15.80
N LEU A 492 -16.49 -17.82 15.05
CA LEU A 492 -15.54 -16.81 15.52
C LEU A 492 -16.38 -15.58 15.86
N PRO A 493 -16.22 -14.94 17.04
CA PRO A 493 -16.86 -13.66 17.31
C PRO A 493 -16.51 -12.58 16.26
#